data_AF-A0A843ITA1-F1
#
_entry.id   AF-A0A843ITA1-F1
#
_cell.length_a   1.000
_cell.length_b   1.000
_cell.length_c   1.000
_cell.angle_alpha   90.00
_cell.angle_beta   90.00
_cell.angle_gamma   90.00
#
_symmetry.space_group_name_H-M   'P 1'
#
loop_
_entity.id
_entity.type
_entity.pdbx_description
1 polymer ?
#
loop_
_entity_poly.entity_id
_entity_poly.type
_entity_poly.pdbx_seq_one_letter_code
_entity_poly.pdbx_strand_id
1 'polypeptide(L)'
;MADDIIEGKPFQMPDELTVVAVGGCGKKLISNLYEHDWFLEHFLSDGKRLSLYTFDTDSNQRKTDIQRADDVEKKVGAMQRANSQMGGSVKSYHFHLPDLANVERVSSLTSEKICEQMKNRRERPLVDVWWMNDPEYGFEYASLKKVDRNIVDDFGGGVHRRRAISKAVFYKAITQGGEQFPSFQGHGPVAIIVGLGGGTGSGMFIDLARYIKEKRGQESKIWLFAVLPAASEGEKEQLNAAIALSEIEYLNMKDDKLFNYIIVSSLSPTGYVDGGDRKQEVIEFDSAFPYMFINSFYLP
;
A
#
# COMPACT_ATOMS: atom_id res chain seq x y z
N MET A 1 20.37 11.56 44.98
CA MET A 1 20.32 11.21 43.55
C MET A 1 18.90 11.51 43.13
N ALA A 2 18.74 12.55 42.31
CA ALA A 2 17.43 12.96 41.85
C ALA A 2 16.92 11.90 40.88
N ASP A 3 15.70 11.43 41.13
CA ASP A 3 14.93 10.65 40.16
C ASP A 3 14.70 11.56 38.95
N ASP A 4 15.45 11.32 37.87
CA ASP A 4 15.08 11.79 36.54
C ASP A 4 13.77 11.07 36.19
N ILE A 5 12.66 11.70 36.53
CA ILE A 5 11.39 11.47 35.86
C ILE A 5 11.73 11.64 34.38
N ILE A 6 11.65 10.54 33.62
CA ILE A 6 11.68 10.59 32.16
C ILE A 6 10.53 11.53 31.80
N GLU A 7 10.82 12.81 31.52
CA GLU A 7 9.87 13.72 30.90
C GLU A 7 9.38 12.98 29.66
N GLY A 8 8.14 12.49 29.72
CA GLY A 8 7.55 11.72 28.65
C GLY A 8 7.68 12.56 27.40
N LYS A 9 8.39 12.04 26.37
CA LYS A 9 8.48 12.74 25.09
C LYS A 9 7.04 13.10 24.70
N PRO A 10 6.75 14.40 24.48
CA PRO A 10 5.41 14.82 24.09
C PRO A 10 5.01 14.09 22.82
N PHE A 11 3.72 13.99 22.56
CA PHE A 11 3.20 13.23 21.44
C PHE A 11 3.91 13.59 20.10
N GLN A 12 4.73 12.67 19.57
CA GLN A 12 5.60 12.84 18.39
C GLN A 12 4.94 12.27 17.14
N MET A 13 3.91 12.96 16.64
CA MET A 13 3.54 12.77 15.24
C MET A 13 4.49 13.59 14.35
N PRO A 14 4.96 13.05 13.21
CA PRO A 14 5.77 13.80 12.26
C PRO A 14 5.06 15.08 11.82
N ASP A 15 5.82 16.13 11.54
CA ASP A 15 5.26 17.35 10.95
C ASP A 15 4.87 17.13 9.48
N GLU A 16 5.61 16.27 8.78
CA GLU A 16 5.27 15.83 7.43
C GLU A 16 5.18 14.30 7.39
N LEU A 17 4.09 13.77 6.83
CA LEU A 17 3.88 12.33 6.70
C LEU A 17 3.31 11.99 5.33
N THR A 18 3.92 11.01 4.66
CA THR A 18 3.34 10.36 3.48
C THR A 18 2.84 8.97 3.86
N VAL A 19 1.56 8.68 3.68
CA VAL A 19 1.00 7.34 3.91
C VAL A 19 0.60 6.74 2.57
N VAL A 20 1.01 5.52 2.32
CA VAL A 20 0.75 4.77 1.09
C VAL A 20 0.07 3.46 1.45
N ALA A 21 -1.24 3.42 1.27
CA ALA A 21 -2.08 2.27 1.58
C ALA A 21 -2.32 1.43 0.32
N VAL A 22 -2.05 0.12 0.40
CA VAL A 22 -2.07 -0.77 -0.76
C VAL A 22 -3.07 -1.91 -0.58
N GLY A 23 -3.97 -2.05 -1.55
CA GLY A 23 -5.03 -3.05 -1.58
C GLY A 23 -6.14 -2.81 -0.55
N GLY A 24 -7.14 -3.68 -0.54
CA GLY A 24 -8.33 -3.56 0.32
C GLY A 24 -8.03 -3.38 1.82
N CYS A 25 -7.08 -4.14 2.38
CA CYS A 25 -6.70 -4.02 3.79
C CYS A 25 -6.08 -2.65 4.11
N GLY A 26 -5.08 -2.22 3.33
CA GLY A 26 -4.45 -0.91 3.54
C GLY A 26 -5.46 0.24 3.43
N LYS A 27 -6.30 0.22 2.38
CA LYS A 27 -7.37 1.22 2.19
C LYS A 27 -8.33 1.29 3.38
N LYS A 28 -8.72 0.14 3.92
CA LYS A 28 -9.64 0.07 5.06
C LYS A 28 -9.02 0.67 6.33
N LEU A 29 -7.76 0.35 6.62
CA LEU A 29 -7.07 0.89 7.79
C LEU A 29 -6.83 2.39 7.71
N ILE A 30 -6.44 2.90 6.53
CA ILE A 30 -6.28 4.35 6.34
C ILE A 30 -7.63 5.08 6.36
N SER A 31 -8.72 4.42 5.95
CA SER A 31 -10.06 4.99 6.05
C SER A 31 -10.43 5.28 7.52
N ASN A 32 -10.12 4.33 8.41
CA ASN A 32 -10.37 4.52 9.85
C ASN A 32 -9.50 5.62 10.45
N LEU A 33 -8.26 5.81 9.96
CA LEU A 33 -7.41 6.94 10.40
C LEU A 33 -8.10 8.29 10.20
N TYR A 34 -8.87 8.49 9.13
CA TYR A 34 -9.60 9.74 8.88
C TYR A 34 -10.83 9.94 9.75
N GLU A 35 -11.35 8.88 10.34
CA GLU A 35 -12.50 8.97 11.25
C GLU A 35 -12.10 9.65 12.56
N HIS A 36 -10.81 9.63 12.91
CA HIS A 36 -10.26 10.30 14.08
C HIS A 36 -9.91 11.77 13.83
N ASP A 37 -10.72 12.68 14.38
CA ASP A 37 -10.52 14.13 14.21
C ASP A 37 -9.15 14.60 14.72
N TRP A 38 -8.68 14.08 15.85
CA TRP A 38 -7.38 14.45 16.43
C TRP A 38 -6.20 14.20 15.47
N PHE A 39 -6.31 13.19 14.59
CA PHE A 39 -5.27 12.88 13.59
C PHE A 39 -5.23 13.95 12.51
N LEU A 40 -6.39 14.33 11.98
CA LEU A 40 -6.52 15.38 10.97
C LEU A 40 -6.18 16.75 11.56
N GLU A 41 -6.61 17.06 12.78
CA GLU A 41 -6.32 18.32 13.47
C GLU A 41 -4.82 18.58 13.62
N HIS A 42 -4.04 17.54 13.94
CA HIS A 42 -2.58 17.67 14.00
C HIS A 42 -2.03 18.12 12.66
N PHE A 43 -2.34 17.45 11.55
CA PHE A 43 -1.80 17.79 10.23
C PHE A 43 -2.41 19.04 9.60
N LEU A 44 -3.52 19.53 10.15
CA LEU A 44 -4.11 20.83 9.82
C LEU A 44 -3.51 21.99 10.63
N SER A 45 -2.76 21.70 11.69
CA SER A 45 -2.01 22.71 12.43
C SER A 45 -0.88 23.29 11.58
N ASP A 46 -0.46 24.52 11.90
CA ASP A 46 0.50 25.28 11.10
C ASP A 46 1.81 24.54 10.83
N GLY A 47 2.33 24.66 9.60
CA GLY A 47 3.58 24.03 9.16
C GLY A 47 3.52 22.51 8.92
N LYS A 48 2.38 21.84 9.13
CA LYS A 48 2.26 20.38 9.01
C LYS A 48 1.61 19.92 7.71
N ARG A 49 1.98 18.72 7.25
CA ARG A 49 1.57 18.17 5.96
C ARG A 49 1.31 16.66 6.02
N LEU A 50 0.20 16.25 5.45
CA LEU A 50 -0.18 14.85 5.29
C LEU A 50 -0.56 14.59 3.83
N SER A 51 0.15 13.64 3.21
CA SER A 51 -0.17 13.16 1.86
C SER A 51 -0.54 11.69 1.94
N LEU A 52 -1.72 11.34 1.45
CA LEU A 52 -2.26 9.99 1.57
C LEU A 52 -2.53 9.43 0.18
N TYR A 53 -1.97 8.26 -0.09
CA TYR A 53 -2.05 7.59 -1.37
C TYR A 53 -2.70 6.24 -1.16
N THR A 54 -3.78 5.95 -1.90
CA THR A 54 -4.38 4.62 -1.93
C THR A 54 -4.18 4.00 -3.31
N PHE A 55 -3.70 2.76 -3.34
CA PHE A 55 -3.53 1.97 -4.56
C PHE A 55 -4.37 0.71 -4.49
N ASP A 56 -5.15 0.44 -5.52
CA ASP A 56 -5.82 -0.85 -5.66
C ASP A 56 -5.97 -1.30 -7.11
N THR A 57 -6.29 -2.58 -7.27
CA THR A 57 -6.59 -3.20 -8.56
C THR A 57 -8.07 -3.55 -8.71
N ASP A 58 -8.89 -3.41 -7.67
CA ASP A 58 -10.30 -3.82 -7.72
C ASP A 58 -11.19 -2.78 -8.43
N SER A 59 -11.54 -3.08 -9.68
CA SER A 59 -12.41 -2.26 -10.51
C SER A 59 -13.81 -2.07 -9.92
N ASN A 60 -14.31 -3.02 -9.12
CA ASN A 60 -15.64 -2.93 -8.52
C ASN A 60 -15.69 -1.93 -7.36
N GLN A 61 -14.55 -1.69 -6.70
CA GLN A 61 -14.46 -0.74 -5.57
C GLN A 61 -14.07 0.67 -6.00
N ARG A 62 -13.57 0.84 -7.24
CA ARG A 62 -13.06 2.10 -7.79
C ARG A 62 -13.96 3.31 -7.52
N LYS A 63 -15.25 3.23 -7.82
CA LYS A 63 -16.17 4.37 -7.63
C LYS A 63 -16.29 4.74 -6.15
N THR A 64 -16.41 3.74 -5.28
CA THR A 64 -16.50 3.94 -3.83
C THR A 64 -15.20 4.48 -3.25
N ASP A 65 -14.05 4.06 -3.77
CA ASP A 65 -12.76 4.56 -3.32
C ASP A 65 -12.52 6.03 -3.72
N ILE A 66 -12.91 6.42 -4.93
CA ILE A 66 -12.89 7.83 -5.35
C ILE A 66 -13.82 8.65 -4.45
N GLN A 67 -15.05 8.19 -4.22
CA GLN A 67 -15.99 8.88 -3.34
C GLN A 67 -15.42 9.06 -1.93
N ARG A 68 -14.72 8.06 -1.42
CA ARG A 68 -14.09 8.13 -0.09
C ARG A 68 -12.99 9.18 -0.05
N ALA A 69 -12.16 9.30 -1.10
CA ALA A 69 -11.17 10.37 -1.17
C ALA A 69 -11.84 11.76 -1.17
N ASP A 70 -12.91 11.94 -1.96
CA ASP A 70 -13.68 13.19 -1.98
C ASP A 70 -14.30 13.51 -0.61
N ASP A 71 -14.78 12.50 0.12
CA ASP A 71 -15.38 12.68 1.44
C ASP A 71 -14.35 13.11 2.50
N VAL A 72 -13.11 12.61 2.39
CA VAL A 72 -11.98 13.10 3.21
C VAL A 72 -11.71 14.58 2.91
N GLU A 73 -11.66 14.98 1.64
CA GLU A 73 -11.46 16.38 1.27
C GLU A 73 -12.58 17.29 1.81
N LYS A 74 -13.84 16.86 1.72
CA LYS A 74 -14.98 17.59 2.30
C LYS A 74 -14.84 17.74 3.81
N LYS A 75 -14.47 16.67 4.52
CA LYS A 75 -14.27 16.68 5.98
C LYS A 75 -13.15 17.65 6.36
N VAL A 76 -11.99 17.53 5.72
CA VAL A 76 -10.83 18.42 5.91
C VAL A 76 -11.22 19.88 5.67
N GLY A 77 -11.92 20.17 4.57
CA GLY A 77 -12.39 21.52 4.26
C GLY A 77 -13.39 22.07 5.28
N ALA A 78 -14.23 21.22 5.87
CA ALA A 78 -15.15 21.63 6.94
C ALA A 78 -14.38 21.98 8.23
N MET A 79 -13.38 21.18 8.60
CA MET A 79 -12.53 21.42 9.77
C MET A 79 -11.74 22.74 9.63
N GLN A 80 -11.16 23.00 8.46
CA GLN A 80 -10.45 24.24 8.16
C GLN A 80 -11.34 25.49 8.24
N ARG A 81 -12.60 25.39 7.81
CA ARG A 81 -13.56 26.51 7.93
C ARG A 81 -13.98 26.76 9.38
N ALA A 82 -14.04 25.72 10.20
CA ALA A 82 -14.44 25.85 11.61
C ALA A 82 -13.33 26.46 12.48
N ASN A 83 -12.06 26.26 12.11
CA ASN A 83 -10.90 26.67 12.92
C ASN A 83 -9.95 27.59 12.14
N SER A 84 -9.99 28.88 12.43
CA SER A 84 -9.17 29.92 11.78
C SER A 84 -7.66 29.83 12.07
N GLN A 85 -7.22 28.90 12.92
CA GLN A 85 -5.80 28.64 13.26
C GLN A 85 -5.18 27.50 12.44
N MET A 86 -5.89 26.96 11.44
CA MET A 86 -5.36 25.88 10.60
C MET A 86 -4.53 26.44 9.44
N GLY A 87 -3.22 26.11 9.43
CA GLY A 87 -2.25 26.48 8.38
C GLY A 87 -1.60 25.27 7.69
N GLY A 88 -1.90 24.05 8.13
CA GLY A 88 -1.39 22.81 7.56
C GLY A 88 -2.16 22.33 6.33
N SER A 89 -1.75 21.18 5.79
CA SER A 89 -2.40 20.60 4.60
C SER A 89 -2.58 19.09 4.71
N VAL A 90 -3.75 18.61 4.34
CA VAL A 90 -4.06 17.19 4.18
C VAL A 90 -4.52 16.97 2.74
N LYS A 91 -3.88 16.04 2.03
CA LYS A 91 -4.25 15.66 0.66
C LYS A 91 -4.44 14.16 0.56
N SER A 92 -5.53 13.73 -0.06
CA SER A 92 -5.86 12.33 -0.26
C SER A 92 -5.97 12.02 -1.75
N TYR A 93 -5.37 10.92 -2.17
CA TYR A 93 -5.33 10.50 -3.56
C TYR A 93 -5.71 9.03 -3.69
N HIS A 94 -6.49 8.72 -4.72
CA HIS A 94 -6.82 7.35 -5.09
C HIS A 94 -6.32 7.00 -6.48
N PHE A 95 -5.63 5.87 -6.58
CA PHE A 95 -5.04 5.35 -7.81
C PHE A 95 -5.54 3.93 -8.09
N HIS A 96 -6.36 3.82 -9.13
CA HIS A 96 -6.73 2.54 -9.71
C HIS A 96 -5.59 2.08 -10.66
N LEU A 97 -4.83 1.08 -10.23
CA LEU A 97 -3.63 0.64 -10.96
C LEU A 97 -3.91 0.18 -12.40
N PRO A 98 -5.00 -0.57 -12.70
CA PRO A 98 -5.34 -0.93 -14.06
C PRO A 98 -5.57 0.29 -14.99
N ASP A 99 -6.12 1.40 -14.47
CA ASP A 99 -6.30 2.63 -15.26
C ASP A 99 -4.93 3.25 -15.61
N LEU A 100 -4.05 3.40 -14.61
CA LEU A 100 -2.70 3.94 -14.80
C LEU A 100 -1.86 3.07 -15.75
N ALA A 101 -2.07 1.76 -15.70
CA ALA A 101 -1.42 0.80 -16.58
C ALA A 101 -2.08 0.72 -17.97
N ASN A 102 -3.25 1.35 -18.19
CA ASN A 102 -4.08 1.15 -19.37
C ASN A 102 -4.31 -0.36 -19.65
N VAL A 103 -4.82 -1.08 -18.65
CA VAL A 103 -5.08 -2.52 -18.68
C VAL A 103 -6.51 -2.78 -18.25
N GLU A 104 -7.36 -3.22 -19.17
CA GLU A 104 -8.71 -3.69 -18.81
C GLU A 104 -8.72 -5.19 -18.44
N ARG A 105 -7.76 -5.94 -18.97
CA ARG A 105 -7.64 -7.40 -18.78
C ARG A 105 -6.20 -7.84 -18.57
N VAL A 106 -5.98 -8.87 -17.76
CA VAL A 106 -4.65 -9.46 -17.51
C VAL A 106 -3.97 -9.87 -18.82
N SER A 107 -4.71 -10.44 -19.77
CA SER A 107 -4.23 -10.74 -21.13
C SER A 107 -3.63 -9.54 -21.88
N SER A 108 -3.94 -8.31 -21.49
CA SER A 108 -3.34 -7.09 -22.08
C SER A 108 -1.87 -6.87 -21.67
N LEU A 109 -1.34 -7.68 -20.74
CA LEU A 109 0.05 -7.66 -20.29
C LEU A 109 0.96 -8.57 -21.12
N THR A 110 0.42 -9.30 -22.10
CA THR A 110 1.09 -10.44 -22.71
C THR A 110 1.62 -10.19 -24.13
N SER A 111 1.54 -8.95 -24.62
CA SER A 111 2.03 -8.64 -25.97
C SER A 111 3.55 -8.49 -25.98
N GLU A 112 4.17 -8.86 -27.10
CA GLU A 112 5.63 -8.73 -27.31
C GLU A 112 6.10 -7.29 -27.06
N LYS A 113 5.36 -6.30 -27.58
CA LYS A 113 5.63 -4.87 -27.34
C LYS A 113 5.68 -4.52 -25.84
N ILE A 114 4.80 -5.08 -25.02
CA ILE A 114 4.81 -4.84 -23.57
C ILE A 114 6.03 -5.51 -22.95
N CYS A 115 6.33 -6.75 -23.30
CA CYS A 115 7.51 -7.46 -22.83
C CYS A 115 8.80 -6.67 -23.13
N GLU A 116 8.99 -6.26 -24.39
CA GLU A 116 10.13 -5.44 -24.81
C GLU A 116 10.18 -4.10 -24.07
N GLN A 117 9.04 -3.43 -23.89
CA GLN A 117 8.98 -2.16 -23.17
C GLN A 117 9.41 -2.32 -21.71
N MET A 118 8.97 -3.39 -21.03
CA MET A 118 9.34 -3.65 -19.64
C MET A 118 10.82 -3.97 -19.52
N LYS A 119 11.36 -4.87 -20.36
CA LYS A 119 12.78 -5.25 -20.36
C LYS A 119 13.71 -4.09 -20.72
N ASN A 120 13.27 -3.20 -21.60
CA ASN A 120 14.06 -2.03 -22.03
C ASN A 120 13.86 -0.78 -21.17
N ARG A 121 13.09 -0.87 -20.07
CA ARG A 121 12.89 0.24 -19.14
C ARG A 121 14.24 0.68 -18.55
N ARG A 122 14.51 1.99 -18.57
CA ARG A 122 15.74 2.58 -18.01
C ARG A 122 15.57 3.22 -16.64
N GLU A 123 14.34 3.58 -16.29
CA GLU A 123 14.04 4.11 -14.97
C GLU A 123 13.97 2.99 -13.94
N ARG A 124 14.46 3.22 -12.73
CA ARG A 124 14.37 2.25 -11.64
C ARG A 124 12.96 2.27 -11.00
N PRO A 125 12.50 1.16 -10.38
CA PRO A 125 13.15 -0.16 -10.32
C PRO A 125 13.20 -0.88 -11.68
N LEU A 126 14.32 -1.51 -12.04
CA LEU A 126 14.43 -2.21 -13.32
C LEU A 126 13.60 -3.51 -13.34
N VAL A 127 13.39 -4.04 -14.54
CA VAL A 127 12.74 -5.35 -14.77
C VAL A 127 13.79 -6.29 -15.34
N ASP A 128 14.32 -7.16 -14.51
CA ASP A 128 15.28 -8.18 -14.95
C ASP A 128 14.58 -9.36 -15.65
N VAL A 129 13.36 -9.67 -15.19
CA VAL A 129 12.55 -10.80 -15.69
C VAL A 129 11.11 -10.36 -15.89
N TRP A 130 10.58 -10.61 -17.08
CA TRP A 130 9.15 -10.53 -17.37
C TRP A 130 8.60 -11.94 -17.56
N TRP A 131 7.60 -12.33 -16.79
CA TRP A 131 7.16 -13.74 -16.76
C TRP A 131 6.01 -14.04 -17.75
N MET A 132 5.36 -13.02 -18.31
CA MET A 132 4.20 -13.19 -19.19
C MET A 132 4.60 -13.13 -20.66
N ASN A 133 4.47 -14.27 -21.36
CA ASN A 133 4.80 -14.40 -22.78
C ASN A 133 6.22 -13.92 -23.14
N ASP A 134 7.17 -13.91 -22.19
CA ASP A 134 8.58 -13.71 -22.50
C ASP A 134 9.17 -15.04 -23.00
N PRO A 135 9.70 -15.12 -24.23
CA PRO A 135 10.32 -16.34 -24.75
C PRO A 135 11.55 -16.81 -23.97
N GLU A 136 12.22 -15.92 -23.23
CA GLU A 136 13.49 -16.21 -22.56
C GLU A 136 13.27 -16.77 -21.14
N TYR A 137 12.40 -16.12 -20.36
CA TYR A 137 12.19 -16.43 -18.94
C TYR A 137 10.73 -16.65 -18.54
N GLY A 138 9.80 -16.48 -19.49
CA GLY A 138 8.37 -16.47 -19.22
C GLY A 138 7.67 -17.76 -19.61
N PHE A 139 6.34 -17.72 -19.49
CA PHE A 139 5.46 -18.76 -20.00
C PHE A 139 4.24 -18.14 -20.67
N GLU A 140 3.61 -18.91 -21.56
CA GLU A 140 2.43 -18.47 -22.30
C GLU A 140 1.23 -18.25 -21.36
N TYR A 141 0.54 -17.12 -21.52
CA TYR A 141 -0.67 -16.79 -20.77
C TYR A 141 -1.75 -17.85 -20.93
N ALA A 142 -1.90 -18.43 -22.14
CA ALA A 142 -2.82 -19.54 -22.39
C ALA A 142 -2.51 -20.77 -21.52
N SER A 143 -1.24 -20.97 -21.15
CA SER A 143 -0.82 -22.05 -20.27
C SER A 143 -1.08 -21.77 -18.79
N LEU A 144 -1.42 -20.53 -18.39
CA LEU A 144 -1.80 -20.24 -17.00
C LEU A 144 -3.01 -21.04 -16.55
N LYS A 145 -3.99 -21.29 -17.43
CA LYS A 145 -5.16 -22.11 -17.10
C LYS A 145 -4.79 -23.55 -16.69
N LYS A 146 -3.60 -24.03 -17.05
CA LYS A 146 -3.09 -25.34 -16.62
C LYS A 146 -2.62 -25.31 -15.17
N VAL A 147 -2.15 -24.16 -14.68
CA VAL A 147 -1.63 -23.93 -13.33
C VAL A 147 -2.74 -23.44 -12.40
N ASP A 148 -3.50 -22.45 -12.84
CA ASP A 148 -4.65 -21.87 -12.15
C ASP A 148 -5.89 -21.92 -13.04
N ARG A 149 -6.68 -22.99 -12.86
CA ARG A 149 -7.93 -23.21 -13.63
C ARG A 149 -8.96 -22.10 -13.42
N ASN A 150 -8.85 -21.35 -12.33
CA ASN A 150 -9.79 -20.31 -11.94
C ASN A 150 -9.23 -18.91 -12.21
N ILE A 151 -8.24 -18.77 -13.09
CA ILE A 151 -7.72 -17.46 -13.47
C ILE A 151 -8.84 -16.60 -14.05
N VAL A 152 -9.01 -15.42 -13.46
CA VAL A 152 -9.93 -14.38 -13.92
C VAL A 152 -9.12 -13.39 -14.73
N ASP A 153 -9.61 -13.05 -15.92
CA ASP A 153 -8.90 -12.16 -16.84
C ASP A 153 -9.26 -10.69 -16.62
N ASP A 154 -10.37 -10.38 -15.95
CA ASP A 154 -10.73 -9.03 -15.54
C ASP A 154 -10.22 -8.67 -14.13
N PHE A 155 -10.48 -7.43 -13.72
CA PHE A 155 -10.09 -6.88 -12.42
C PHE A 155 -11.30 -6.67 -11.48
N GLY A 156 -12.43 -7.31 -11.75
CA GLY A 156 -13.61 -7.29 -10.87
C GLY A 156 -13.35 -8.13 -9.61
N GLY A 157 -13.00 -7.49 -8.49
CA GLY A 157 -12.44 -8.16 -7.30
C GLY A 157 -10.91 -8.09 -7.24
N GLY A 158 -10.29 -7.27 -8.10
CA GLY A 158 -8.85 -7.04 -8.17
C GLY A 158 -8.10 -8.23 -8.79
N VAL A 159 -6.87 -8.45 -8.35
CA VAL A 159 -6.03 -9.56 -8.86
C VAL A 159 -6.34 -10.92 -8.23
N HIS A 160 -7.42 -11.08 -7.45
CA HIS A 160 -7.86 -12.36 -6.87
C HIS A 160 -6.73 -13.17 -6.22
N ARG A 161 -5.96 -12.53 -5.33
CA ARG A 161 -4.82 -13.13 -4.61
C ARG A 161 -3.62 -13.51 -5.48
N ARG A 162 -3.55 -13.09 -6.76
CA ARG A 162 -2.43 -13.39 -7.67
C ARG A 162 -1.38 -12.28 -7.64
N ARG A 163 -0.38 -12.45 -6.79
CA ARG A 163 0.72 -11.48 -6.56
C ARG A 163 1.47 -11.09 -7.83
N ALA A 164 1.81 -12.09 -8.65
CA ALA A 164 2.57 -11.89 -9.89
C ALA A 164 1.85 -10.97 -10.89
N ILE A 165 0.51 -11.03 -10.94
CA ILE A 165 -0.31 -10.15 -11.79
C ILE A 165 -0.24 -8.71 -11.26
N SER A 166 -0.41 -8.50 -9.94
CA SER A 166 -0.31 -7.16 -9.36
C SER A 166 1.05 -6.52 -9.62
N LYS A 167 2.14 -7.30 -9.48
CA LYS A 167 3.48 -6.83 -9.77
C LYS A 167 3.61 -6.37 -11.23
N ALA A 168 3.14 -7.17 -12.17
CA ALA A 168 3.17 -6.81 -13.59
C ALA A 168 2.33 -5.57 -13.93
N VAL A 169 1.12 -5.46 -13.35
CA VAL A 169 0.29 -4.25 -13.50
C VAL A 169 1.00 -3.03 -12.93
N PHE A 170 1.63 -3.14 -11.75
CA PHE A 170 2.41 -2.06 -11.16
C PHE A 170 3.55 -1.60 -12.07
N TYR A 171 4.34 -2.52 -12.62
CA TYR A 171 5.45 -2.17 -13.52
C TYR A 171 4.96 -1.51 -14.81
N LYS A 172 3.83 -1.97 -15.37
CA LYS A 172 3.20 -1.28 -16.49
C LYS A 172 2.69 0.10 -16.09
N ALA A 173 2.08 0.26 -14.92
CA ALA A 173 1.58 1.53 -14.40
C ALA A 173 2.69 2.57 -14.22
N ILE A 174 3.83 2.21 -13.60
CA ILE A 174 4.95 3.15 -13.43
C ILE A 174 5.68 3.47 -14.75
N THR A 175 5.48 2.67 -15.79
CA THR A 175 6.10 2.88 -17.10
C THR A 175 5.20 3.66 -18.06
N GLN A 176 3.90 3.37 -18.07
CA GLN A 176 2.94 4.00 -18.99
C GLN A 176 2.11 5.12 -18.35
N GLY A 177 1.96 5.11 -17.03
CA GLY A 177 1.22 6.14 -16.30
C GLY A 177 1.89 7.52 -16.36
N GLY A 178 3.19 7.59 -16.65
CA GLY A 178 3.92 8.85 -16.77
C GLY A 178 3.74 9.72 -15.53
N GLU A 179 3.34 10.98 -15.74
CA GLU A 179 3.06 11.95 -14.66
C GLU A 179 1.83 11.63 -13.82
N GLN A 180 0.94 10.73 -14.29
CA GLN A 180 -0.23 10.31 -13.52
C GLN A 180 0.15 9.37 -12.36
N PHE A 181 1.29 8.68 -12.46
CA PHE A 181 1.79 7.90 -11.34
C PHE A 181 2.48 8.84 -10.34
N PRO A 182 2.14 8.79 -9.04
CA PRO A 182 2.60 9.79 -8.09
C PRO A 182 4.11 9.69 -7.85
N SER A 183 4.77 10.84 -7.75
CA SER A 183 6.19 10.95 -7.42
C SER A 183 6.50 10.97 -5.92
N PHE A 184 5.45 10.95 -5.07
CA PHE A 184 5.55 10.96 -3.60
C PHE A 184 6.41 12.12 -3.05
N GLN A 185 6.07 13.36 -3.40
CA GLN A 185 6.83 14.54 -2.93
C GLN A 185 6.84 14.68 -1.41
N GLY A 186 7.92 15.27 -0.87
CA GLY A 186 8.07 15.59 0.56
C GLY A 186 9.44 15.18 1.11
N HIS A 187 9.72 15.56 2.35
CA HIS A 187 10.94 15.17 3.09
C HIS A 187 10.67 14.35 4.36
N GLY A 188 9.43 14.36 4.86
CA GLY A 188 9.02 13.55 6.00
C GLY A 188 8.96 12.03 5.76
N PRO A 189 8.77 11.21 6.81
CA PRO A 189 8.64 9.76 6.74
C PRO A 189 7.58 9.27 5.74
N VAL A 190 7.80 8.08 5.19
CA VAL A 190 6.81 7.32 4.40
C VAL A 190 6.33 6.13 5.22
N ALA A 191 5.02 5.97 5.36
CA ALA A 191 4.41 4.75 5.86
C ALA A 191 3.74 3.97 4.73
N ILE A 192 4.11 2.72 4.50
CA ILE A 192 3.42 1.82 3.60
C ILE A 192 2.55 0.88 4.44
N ILE A 193 1.25 0.87 4.20
CA ILE A 193 0.28 0.03 4.92
C ILE A 193 -0.27 -1.02 3.98
N VAL A 194 -0.12 -2.29 4.33
CA VAL A 194 -0.40 -3.41 3.43
C VAL A 194 -0.95 -4.63 4.15
N GLY A 195 -1.96 -5.26 3.56
CA GLY A 195 -2.38 -6.62 3.94
C GLY A 195 -1.59 -7.66 3.15
N LEU A 196 -0.93 -8.58 3.86
CA LEU A 196 -0.06 -9.59 3.25
C LEU A 196 -0.85 -10.79 2.68
N GLY A 197 -2.12 -10.99 3.06
CA GLY A 197 -2.97 -12.02 2.45
C GLY A 197 -3.47 -11.64 1.05
N GLY A 198 -3.64 -10.35 0.77
CA GLY A 198 -4.19 -9.86 -0.49
C GLY A 198 -3.19 -9.92 -1.66
N GLY A 199 -3.68 -10.05 -2.89
CA GLY A 199 -2.82 -10.13 -4.09
C GLY A 199 -2.19 -8.79 -4.47
N THR A 200 -2.93 -7.68 -4.35
CA THR A 200 -2.41 -6.33 -4.62
C THR A 200 -1.31 -5.97 -3.63
N GLY A 201 -1.68 -5.96 -2.34
CA GLY A 201 -0.81 -5.58 -1.24
C GLY A 201 0.49 -6.35 -1.23
N SER A 202 0.41 -7.66 -0.99
CA SER A 202 1.58 -8.52 -0.90
C SER A 202 2.40 -8.61 -2.20
N GLY A 203 1.80 -8.31 -3.36
CA GLY A 203 2.45 -8.42 -4.67
C GLY A 203 3.27 -7.20 -5.08
N MET A 204 3.08 -6.03 -4.46
CA MET A 204 3.71 -4.79 -4.96
C MET A 204 4.45 -3.95 -3.92
N PHE A 205 4.24 -4.14 -2.61
CA PHE A 205 4.75 -3.20 -1.59
C PHE A 205 6.28 -3.04 -1.62
N ILE A 206 7.03 -4.10 -1.94
CA ILE A 206 8.49 -4.05 -2.09
C ILE A 206 8.89 -3.17 -3.29
N ASP A 207 8.33 -3.45 -4.47
CA ASP A 207 8.70 -2.69 -5.68
C ASP A 207 8.21 -1.24 -5.60
N LEU A 208 7.10 -1.00 -4.90
CA LEU A 208 6.60 0.33 -4.57
C LEU A 208 7.56 1.08 -3.65
N ALA A 209 8.07 0.44 -2.58
CA ALA A 209 9.06 1.05 -1.70
C ALA A 209 10.36 1.38 -2.45
N ARG A 210 10.80 0.51 -3.37
CA ARG A 210 11.95 0.78 -4.25
C ARG A 210 11.68 1.99 -5.12
N TYR A 211 10.52 2.05 -5.78
CA TYR A 211 10.11 3.20 -6.58
C TYR A 211 10.12 4.50 -5.75
N ILE A 212 9.61 4.46 -4.52
CA ILE A 212 9.59 5.63 -3.62
C ILE A 212 11.01 6.09 -3.29
N LYS A 213 11.94 5.18 -2.95
CA LYS A 213 13.35 5.53 -2.72
C LYS A 213 14.01 6.12 -3.96
N GLU A 214 13.70 5.63 -5.14
CA GLU A 214 14.22 6.19 -6.40
C GLU A 214 13.70 7.60 -6.68
N LYS A 215 12.46 7.91 -6.30
CA LYS A 215 11.88 9.25 -6.49
C LYS A 215 12.24 10.25 -5.39
N ARG A 216 12.35 9.81 -4.14
CA ARG A 216 12.61 10.67 -2.97
C ARG A 216 14.07 10.69 -2.51
N GLY A 217 14.89 9.76 -2.99
CA GLY A 217 16.27 9.55 -2.56
C GLY A 217 16.41 8.37 -1.59
N GLN A 218 17.57 7.72 -1.62
CA GLN A 218 17.83 6.47 -0.89
C GLN A 218 17.76 6.61 0.64
N GLU A 219 18.04 7.81 1.16
CA GLU A 219 17.94 8.16 2.59
C GLU A 219 16.50 8.31 3.08
N SER A 220 15.50 8.22 2.20
CA SER A 220 14.09 8.31 2.57
C SER A 220 13.75 7.21 3.57
N LYS A 221 13.21 7.62 4.72
CA LYS A 221 12.82 6.69 5.77
C LYS A 221 11.44 6.08 5.46
N ILE A 222 11.37 4.76 5.35
CA ILE A 222 10.14 4.02 5.04
C ILE A 222 9.80 3.06 6.18
N TRP A 223 8.60 3.19 6.73
CA TRP A 223 7.97 2.28 7.68
C TRP A 223 7.02 1.36 6.94
N LEU A 224 7.17 0.06 7.12
CA LEU A 224 6.23 -0.94 6.61
C LEU A 224 5.30 -1.37 7.74
N PHE A 225 3.99 -1.17 7.55
CA PHE A 225 2.94 -1.71 8.39
C PHE A 225 2.28 -2.88 7.66
N ALA A 226 2.70 -4.09 8.01
CA ALA A 226 2.25 -5.33 7.41
C ALA A 226 1.19 -6.01 8.27
N VAL A 227 0.05 -6.33 7.68
CA VAL A 227 -1.05 -7.01 8.35
C VAL A 227 -1.15 -8.44 7.83
N LEU A 228 -0.92 -9.40 8.72
CA LEU A 228 -1.06 -10.82 8.43
C LEU A 228 -2.54 -11.20 8.36
N PRO A 229 -2.91 -12.09 7.44
CA PRO A 229 -4.25 -12.65 7.40
C PRO A 229 -4.55 -13.40 8.71
N ALA A 230 -5.83 -13.55 9.02
CA ALA A 230 -6.26 -14.41 10.11
C ALA A 230 -6.01 -15.88 9.77
N ALA A 231 -5.67 -16.70 10.77
CA ALA A 231 -5.45 -18.14 10.57
C ALA A 231 -6.67 -18.89 9.98
N SER A 232 -7.87 -18.31 10.12
CA SER A 232 -9.12 -18.81 9.54
C SER A 232 -9.36 -18.42 8.07
N GLU A 233 -8.52 -17.55 7.50
CA GLU A 233 -8.58 -17.23 6.06
C GLU A 233 -7.99 -18.38 5.21
N GLY A 234 -8.28 -18.36 3.91
CA GLY A 234 -7.96 -19.44 2.98
C GLY A 234 -6.47 -19.65 2.73
N GLU A 235 -6.15 -20.79 2.12
CA GLU A 235 -4.76 -21.18 1.79
C GLU A 235 -4.05 -20.16 0.89
N LYS A 236 -4.79 -19.47 0.00
CA LYS A 236 -4.21 -18.46 -0.90
C LYS A 236 -3.74 -17.22 -0.13
N GLU A 237 -4.51 -16.78 0.86
CA GLU A 237 -4.15 -15.68 1.75
C GLU A 237 -2.92 -16.05 2.59
N GLN A 238 -2.91 -17.26 3.17
CA GLN A 238 -1.75 -17.74 3.94
C GLN A 238 -0.50 -17.85 3.08
N LEU A 239 -0.61 -18.40 1.87
CA LEU A 239 0.50 -18.53 0.93
C LEU A 239 1.07 -17.18 0.54
N ASN A 240 0.20 -16.20 0.23
CA ASN A 240 0.65 -14.85 -0.09
C ASN A 240 1.44 -14.21 1.06
N ALA A 241 0.95 -14.38 2.29
CA ALA A 241 1.61 -13.85 3.47
C ALA A 241 2.96 -14.53 3.71
N ALA A 242 3.03 -15.86 3.61
CA ALA A 242 4.26 -16.62 3.76
C ALA A 242 5.33 -16.22 2.73
N ILE A 243 4.95 -16.06 1.45
CA ILE A 243 5.91 -15.64 0.41
C ILE A 243 6.34 -14.20 0.65
N ALA A 244 5.43 -13.27 0.97
CA ALA A 244 5.78 -11.88 1.23
C ALA A 244 6.73 -11.72 2.43
N LEU A 245 6.52 -12.49 3.50
CA LEU A 245 7.45 -12.52 4.65
C LEU A 245 8.82 -13.10 4.24
N SER A 246 8.84 -14.17 3.44
CA SER A 246 10.08 -14.76 2.94
C SER A 246 10.87 -13.79 2.06
N GLU A 247 10.18 -12.98 1.24
CA GLU A 247 10.81 -11.93 0.44
C GLU A 247 11.39 -10.82 1.33
N ILE A 248 10.68 -10.40 2.38
CA ILE A 248 11.21 -9.45 3.36
C ILE A 248 12.47 -10.00 4.04
N GLU A 249 12.44 -11.27 4.47
CA GLU A 249 13.59 -11.94 5.07
C GLU A 249 14.78 -11.98 4.10
N TYR A 250 14.53 -12.35 2.84
CA TYR A 250 15.55 -12.36 1.80
C TYR A 250 16.20 -10.99 1.60
N LEU A 251 15.42 -9.90 1.61
CA LEU A 251 15.95 -8.53 1.51
C LEU A 251 16.85 -8.19 2.70
N ASN A 252 16.42 -8.53 3.92
CA ASN A 252 17.21 -8.31 5.12
C ASN A 252 18.53 -9.10 5.11
N MET A 253 18.52 -10.35 4.61
CA MET A 253 19.73 -11.16 4.45
C MET A 253 20.70 -10.61 3.41
N LYS A 254 20.20 -9.88 2.40
CA LYS A 254 21.01 -9.25 1.35
C LYS A 254 21.49 -7.84 1.70
N ASP A 255 21.19 -7.37 2.91
CA ASP A 255 21.43 -6.00 3.36
C ASP A 255 20.77 -4.93 2.45
N ASP A 256 19.70 -5.32 1.72
CA ASP A 256 18.85 -4.40 0.96
C ASP A 256 17.87 -3.73 1.94
N LYS A 257 18.35 -2.71 2.67
CA LYS A 257 17.62 -1.99 3.72
C LYS A 257 16.54 -1.07 3.16
N LEU A 258 15.53 -1.68 2.55
CA LEU A 258 14.43 -0.98 1.92
C LEU A 258 13.50 -0.31 2.94
N PHE A 259 13.29 -0.96 4.08
CA PHE A 259 12.45 -0.48 5.17
C PHE A 259 13.31 -0.20 6.40
N ASN A 260 13.11 0.96 7.02
CA ASN A 260 13.76 1.31 8.28
C ASN A 260 13.13 0.53 9.44
N TYR A 261 11.82 0.33 9.37
CA TYR A 261 11.03 -0.38 10.36
C TYR A 261 9.98 -1.24 9.69
N ILE A 262 9.78 -2.45 10.21
CA ILE A 262 8.76 -3.39 9.76
C ILE A 262 7.90 -3.75 10.97
N ILE A 263 6.70 -3.21 11.00
CA ILE A 263 5.69 -3.42 12.04
C ILE A 263 4.73 -4.47 11.51
N VAL A 264 4.71 -5.65 12.14
CA VAL A 264 3.83 -6.75 11.77
C VAL A 264 2.71 -6.87 12.79
N SER A 265 1.48 -6.90 12.29
CA SER A 265 0.27 -7.15 13.08
C SER A 265 -0.49 -8.33 12.47
N SER A 266 -1.43 -8.92 13.20
CA SER A 266 -2.22 -10.06 12.69
C SER A 266 -3.71 -9.86 12.95
N LEU A 267 -4.52 -10.22 11.95
CA LEU A 267 -5.96 -10.34 12.10
C LEU A 267 -6.39 -11.64 12.77
N SER A 268 -5.47 -12.59 13.05
CA SER A 268 -5.82 -13.90 13.63
C SER A 268 -6.66 -13.81 14.92
N PRO A 269 -6.37 -12.91 15.88
CA PRO A 269 -7.19 -12.78 17.08
C PRO A 269 -8.65 -12.38 16.82
N THR A 270 -8.94 -11.80 15.64
CA THR A 270 -10.29 -11.37 15.28
C THR A 270 -11.18 -12.50 14.73
N GLY A 271 -10.57 -13.65 14.38
CA GLY A 271 -11.26 -14.74 13.70
C GLY A 271 -11.91 -14.31 12.38
N TYR A 272 -11.31 -13.33 11.70
CA TYR A 272 -11.77 -12.81 10.41
C TYR A 272 -11.73 -13.91 9.34
N VAL A 273 -12.75 -13.90 8.48
CA VAL A 273 -12.85 -14.76 7.30
C VAL A 273 -13.31 -13.87 6.16
N ASP A 274 -12.70 -14.02 4.99
CA ASP A 274 -13.04 -13.24 3.80
C ASP A 274 -14.53 -13.39 3.45
N GLY A 275 -15.21 -12.27 3.18
CA GLY A 275 -16.66 -12.24 2.94
C GLY A 275 -17.56 -12.48 4.18
N GLY A 276 -17.00 -12.65 5.38
CA GLY A 276 -17.77 -12.74 6.63
C GLY A 276 -18.21 -11.38 7.16
N ASP A 277 -19.25 -11.37 8.01
CA ASP A 277 -19.67 -10.17 8.73
C ASP A 277 -18.50 -9.60 9.55
N ARG A 278 -18.42 -8.26 9.63
CA ARG A 278 -17.45 -7.58 10.49
C ARG A 278 -17.79 -7.93 11.95
N LYS A 279 -17.07 -8.92 12.48
CA LYS A 279 -17.11 -9.23 13.90
C LYS A 279 -16.58 -8.04 14.71
N GLN A 280 -17.02 -7.93 15.96
CA GLN A 280 -16.64 -6.86 16.87
C GLN A 280 -15.11 -6.72 16.99
N GLU A 281 -14.39 -7.84 16.99
CA GLU A 281 -12.94 -7.90 17.12
C GLU A 281 -12.22 -7.26 15.92
N VAL A 282 -12.81 -7.31 14.72
CA VAL A 282 -12.26 -6.62 13.54
C VAL A 282 -12.41 -5.12 13.69
N ILE A 283 -13.52 -4.66 14.24
CA ILE A 283 -13.77 -3.23 14.52
C ILE A 283 -12.81 -2.73 15.60
N GLU A 284 -12.55 -3.54 16.62
CA GLU A 284 -11.57 -3.23 17.67
C GLU A 284 -10.15 -3.14 17.12
N PHE A 285 -9.74 -4.09 16.28
CA PHE A 285 -8.44 -4.00 15.59
C PHE A 285 -8.34 -2.73 14.75
N ASP A 286 -9.36 -2.46 13.95
CA ASP A 286 -9.47 -1.29 13.08
C ASP A 286 -9.38 0.03 13.89
N SER A 287 -9.97 0.07 15.09
CA SER A 287 -9.96 1.23 16.00
C SER A 287 -8.67 1.38 16.79
N ALA A 288 -7.96 0.26 17.04
CA ALA A 288 -6.68 0.26 17.74
C ALA A 288 -5.50 0.61 16.80
N PHE A 289 -5.64 0.31 15.50
CA PHE A 289 -4.59 0.51 14.50
C PHE A 289 -4.03 1.94 14.47
N PRO A 290 -4.82 3.03 14.49
CA PRO A 290 -4.32 4.40 14.55
C PRO A 290 -3.32 4.67 15.67
N TYR A 291 -3.54 4.08 16.85
CA TYR A 291 -2.65 4.22 17.99
C TYR A 291 -1.36 3.45 17.78
N MET A 292 -1.41 2.21 17.29
CA MET A 292 -0.21 1.45 16.92
C MET A 292 0.60 2.20 15.84
N PHE A 293 -0.09 2.73 14.83
CA PHE A 293 0.47 3.45 13.71
C PHE A 293 1.32 4.64 14.17
N ILE A 294 0.76 5.49 15.03
CA ILE A 294 1.46 6.70 15.48
C ILE A 294 2.56 6.38 16.46
N ASN A 295 2.30 5.49 17.42
CA ASN A 295 3.32 5.12 18.40
C ASN A 295 4.54 4.46 17.75
N SER A 296 4.41 3.90 16.55
CA SER A 296 5.53 3.35 15.79
C SER A 296 6.52 4.41 15.29
N PHE A 297 6.13 5.68 15.18
CA PHE A 297 7.05 6.76 14.80
C PHE A 297 7.95 7.24 15.96
N TYR A 298 7.75 6.70 17.17
CA TYR A 298 8.62 6.95 18.33
C TYR A 298 9.80 5.98 18.39
N LEU A 299 9.81 4.97 17.52
CA LEU A 299 10.95 4.09 17.37
C LEU A 299 12.18 4.90 16.89
N PRO A 300 13.39 4.62 17.41
CA PRO A 300 14.57 5.49 17.30
C PRO A 300 15.11 5.78 15.89
#